data_AF-A0A974UJM7-F1
#
_entry.id   AF-A0A974UJM7-F1
#
_cell.length_a   1.000
_cell.length_b   1.000
_cell.length_c   1.000
_cell.angle_alpha   90.00
_cell.angle_beta   90.00
_cell.angle_gamma   90.00
#
_symmetry.space_group_name_H-M   'P 1'
#
loop_
_entity.id
_entity.type
_entity.pdbx_description
1 polymer ?
#
loop_
_entity_poly.entity_id
_entity_poly.type
_entity_poly.pdbx_seq_one_letter_code
_entity_poly.pdbx_strand_id
1 'polypeptide(L)'
;MKKKRTIVETLRDIEEDVVNVVIRHIRNRTLHRHLLLSTDTISPAYKKEIKEYWGKFNVRINTDWHKFYSSRTKLYDVRYIPEDLHIAKIDKYYNDKSLSRGVDDKNYYSLWFPNIKKPRIVVRKINGLYYDEGFTLLDQVEVIALCQGYEELIVKPAIGSGNGQGIDFWKRSQGTSELERIIFDGVDDLTVQEILEQHEELEKVHHNSINTIRIMSLLLGEKVHIVSSVLRMGTGESRVDNLIAGGLACGIKENGQLKDIAYSFFGVKYDRHPQGFVFADGIVPSFDQIKKIIMEEHMKLAHFRLISWDFSVDKEGNPVLIEMNLREGATRLHQLNNGPLFGNLTEEVLSEVFLK
;
A
#
# COMPACT_ATOMS: atom_id res chain seq x y z
N MET A 1 -24.79 -27.19 -21.06
CA MET A 1 -24.34 -28.29 -20.17
C MET A 1 -23.47 -27.69 -19.06
N LYS A 2 -23.91 -27.71 -17.78
CA LYS A 2 -23.04 -27.30 -16.65
C LYS A 2 -21.96 -28.38 -16.49
N LYS A 3 -20.70 -28.01 -16.72
CA LYS A 3 -19.53 -28.88 -16.49
C LYS A 3 -19.59 -29.31 -15.01
N LYS A 4 -19.60 -30.63 -14.73
CA LYS A 4 -19.51 -31.11 -13.34
C LYS A 4 -18.19 -30.62 -12.77
N ARG A 5 -18.26 -29.84 -11.69
CA ARG A 5 -17.06 -29.38 -10.98
C ARG A 5 -16.30 -30.58 -10.43
N THR A 6 -14.98 -30.49 -10.47
CA THR A 6 -14.11 -31.49 -9.87
C THR A 6 -14.13 -31.36 -8.34
N ILE A 7 -13.70 -32.42 -7.64
CA ILE A 7 -13.50 -32.39 -6.18
C ILE A 7 -12.48 -31.30 -5.81
N VAL A 8 -11.42 -31.15 -6.61
CA VAL A 8 -10.37 -30.14 -6.39
C VAL A 8 -10.93 -28.71 -6.49
N GLU A 9 -11.73 -28.41 -7.50
CA GLU A 9 -12.41 -27.11 -7.64
C GLU A 9 -13.33 -26.84 -6.45
N THR A 10 -14.06 -27.87 -5.99
CA THR A 10 -14.98 -27.73 -4.84
C THR A 10 -14.22 -27.46 -3.54
N LEU A 11 -13.09 -28.14 -3.30
CA LEU A 11 -12.26 -27.91 -2.12
C LEU A 11 -11.63 -26.51 -2.13
N ARG A 12 -11.16 -26.05 -3.29
CA ARG A 12 -10.62 -24.69 -3.46
C ARG A 12 -11.67 -23.61 -3.15
N ASP A 13 -12.90 -23.80 -3.63
CA ASP A 13 -14.01 -22.89 -3.34
C ASP A 13 -14.32 -22.85 -1.83
N ILE A 14 -14.33 -24.00 -1.15
CA ILE A 14 -14.56 -24.08 0.31
C ILE A 14 -13.45 -23.35 1.06
N GLU A 15 -12.19 -23.60 0.71
CA GLU A 15 -11.04 -22.91 1.33
C GLU A 15 -11.16 -21.39 1.14
N GLU A 16 -11.53 -20.95 -0.06
CA GLU A 16 -11.69 -19.53 -0.36
C GLU A 16 -12.82 -18.89 0.47
N ASP A 17 -13.95 -19.57 0.60
CA ASP A 17 -15.08 -19.11 1.40
C ASP A 17 -14.74 -19.02 2.89
N VAL A 18 -14.02 -20.01 3.42
CA VAL A 18 -13.53 -19.98 4.81
C VAL A 18 -12.60 -18.79 5.02
N VAL A 19 -11.63 -18.58 4.13
CA VAL A 19 -10.72 -17.41 4.18
C VAL A 19 -11.50 -16.10 4.13
N ASN A 20 -12.53 -16.00 3.27
CA ASN A 20 -13.38 -14.81 3.18
C ASN A 20 -14.12 -14.52 4.48
N VAL A 21 -14.70 -15.54 5.11
CA VAL A 21 -15.40 -15.40 6.39
C VAL A 21 -14.45 -14.90 7.48
N VAL A 22 -13.25 -15.50 7.57
CA VAL A 22 -12.23 -15.12 8.56
C VAL A 22 -11.77 -13.67 8.35
N ILE A 23 -11.43 -13.29 7.12
CA ILE A 23 -11.02 -11.90 6.80
C ILE A 23 -12.10 -10.91 7.21
N ARG A 24 -13.36 -11.19 6.86
CA ARG A 24 -14.47 -10.30 7.21
C ARG A 24 -14.68 -10.20 8.70
N HIS A 25 -14.57 -11.31 9.43
CA HIS A 25 -14.64 -11.32 10.88
C HIS A 25 -13.53 -10.45 11.51
N ILE A 26 -12.28 -10.62 11.07
CA ILE A 26 -11.13 -9.87 11.58
C ILE A 26 -11.32 -8.36 11.33
N ARG A 27 -11.66 -7.97 10.09
CA ARG A 27 -11.82 -6.55 9.74
C ARG A 27 -12.98 -5.89 10.48
N ASN A 28 -14.12 -6.57 10.60
CA ASN A 28 -15.25 -6.06 11.38
C ASN A 28 -14.92 -5.99 12.88
N ARG A 29 -14.18 -6.96 13.43
CA ARG A 29 -13.71 -6.90 14.81
C ARG A 29 -12.83 -5.68 15.06
N THR A 30 -11.89 -5.38 14.17
CA THR A 30 -11.05 -4.17 14.25
C THR A 30 -11.91 -2.89 14.19
N LEU A 31 -12.85 -2.83 13.25
CA LEU A 31 -13.80 -1.72 13.13
C LEU A 31 -14.54 -1.45 14.45
N HIS A 32 -15.17 -2.48 15.02
CA HIS A 32 -15.95 -2.34 16.25
C HIS A 32 -15.09 -2.05 17.48
N ARG A 33 -13.91 -2.67 17.58
CA ARG A 33 -13.06 -2.55 18.76
C ARG A 33 -12.30 -1.23 18.83
N HIS A 34 -11.94 -0.65 17.68
CA HIS A 34 -11.02 0.49 17.65
C HIS A 34 -11.59 1.71 16.93
N LEU A 35 -12.28 1.52 15.82
CA LEU A 35 -12.62 2.63 14.91
C LEU A 35 -13.99 3.25 15.21
N LEU A 36 -14.92 2.47 15.74
CA LEU A 36 -16.29 2.91 16.05
C LEU A 36 -16.49 3.46 17.47
N LEU A 37 -15.49 3.37 18.34
CA LEU A 37 -15.60 3.77 19.76
C LEU A 37 -16.06 5.23 19.98
N SER A 38 -15.77 6.11 19.01
CA SER A 38 -16.07 7.55 19.08
C SER A 38 -16.62 8.06 17.75
N THR A 39 -17.75 7.50 17.30
CA THR A 39 -18.34 7.84 15.98
C THR A 39 -19.74 8.42 16.09
N ASP A 40 -19.98 9.46 15.31
CA ASP A 40 -21.32 10.01 15.11
C ASP A 40 -22.27 8.94 14.61
N THR A 41 -23.55 9.08 14.96
CA THR A 41 -24.59 8.22 14.39
C THR A 41 -24.91 8.67 12.96
N ILE A 42 -25.27 7.71 12.11
CA ILE A 42 -25.81 7.98 10.78
C ILE A 42 -27.34 7.84 10.81
N SER A 43 -28.02 8.70 10.05
CA SER A 43 -29.49 8.77 10.04
C SER A 43 -30.12 7.49 9.46
N PRO A 44 -31.36 7.14 9.86
CA PRO A 44 -32.10 6.03 9.25
C PRO A 44 -32.27 6.19 7.73
N ALA A 45 -32.44 7.43 7.25
CA ALA A 45 -32.54 7.73 5.82
C ALA A 45 -31.25 7.37 5.08
N TYR A 46 -30.08 7.81 5.58
CA TYR A 46 -28.80 7.48 4.96
C TYR A 46 -28.52 5.97 5.00
N LYS A 47 -28.86 5.27 6.10
CA LYS A 47 -28.76 3.80 6.16
C LYS A 47 -29.63 3.11 5.09
N LYS A 48 -30.82 3.63 4.82
CA LYS A 48 -31.73 3.12 3.79
C LYS A 48 -31.14 3.34 2.40
N GLU A 49 -30.67 4.54 2.10
CA GLU A 49 -30.01 4.88 0.83
C GLU A 49 -28.80 3.99 0.54
N ILE A 50 -27.95 3.74 1.54
CA ILE A 50 -26.81 2.82 1.41
C ILE A 50 -27.31 1.43 1.01
N LYS A 51 -28.30 0.88 1.72
CA LYS A 51 -28.82 -0.46 1.44
C LYS A 51 -29.49 -0.56 0.07
N GLU A 52 -30.22 0.47 -0.34
CA GLU A 52 -30.85 0.54 -1.66
C GLU A 52 -29.81 0.61 -2.78
N TYR A 53 -28.78 1.46 -2.61
CA TYR A 53 -27.68 1.57 -3.56
C TYR A 53 -26.94 0.23 -3.75
N TRP A 54 -26.52 -0.40 -2.66
CA TRP A 54 -25.81 -1.69 -2.73
C TRP A 54 -26.71 -2.86 -3.17
N GLY A 55 -28.02 -2.76 -2.89
CA GLY A 55 -29.03 -3.71 -3.33
C GLY A 55 -29.13 -3.84 -4.85
N LYS A 56 -28.82 -2.77 -5.61
CA LYS A 56 -28.76 -2.81 -7.09
C LYS A 56 -27.77 -3.86 -7.62
N PHE A 57 -26.74 -4.19 -6.83
CA PHE A 57 -25.68 -5.13 -7.19
C PHE A 57 -25.86 -6.51 -6.54
N ASN A 58 -27.05 -6.81 -5.99
CA ASN A 58 -27.32 -8.01 -5.21
C ASN A 58 -26.42 -8.20 -3.97
N VAL A 59 -25.84 -7.12 -3.46
CA VAL A 59 -24.96 -7.15 -2.28
C VAL A 59 -25.69 -6.59 -1.06
N ARG A 60 -25.73 -7.38 0.02
CA ARG A 60 -26.18 -6.93 1.34
C ARG A 60 -24.97 -6.56 2.19
N ILE A 61 -24.92 -5.31 2.66
CA ILE A 61 -23.83 -4.81 3.50
C ILE A 61 -24.32 -4.30 4.86
N ASN A 62 -23.42 -4.30 5.84
CA ASN A 62 -23.55 -3.48 7.04
C ASN A 62 -23.08 -2.05 6.73
N THR A 63 -23.76 -1.05 7.27
CA THR A 63 -23.48 0.39 7.09
C THR A 63 -22.41 0.93 8.05
N ASP A 64 -21.78 0.08 8.86
CA ASP A 64 -20.83 0.51 9.88
C ASP A 64 -19.54 1.13 9.31
N TRP A 65 -19.09 0.66 8.14
CA TRP A 65 -17.98 1.31 7.43
C TRP A 65 -18.36 2.71 6.95
N HIS A 66 -19.56 2.89 6.37
CA HIS A 66 -20.08 4.21 6.02
C HIS A 66 -20.18 5.11 7.24
N LYS A 67 -20.66 4.59 8.38
CA LYS A 67 -20.71 5.31 9.65
C LYS A 67 -19.32 5.80 10.07
N PHE A 68 -18.31 4.92 10.00
CA PHE A 68 -16.93 5.29 10.30
C PHE A 68 -16.47 6.42 9.39
N TYR A 69 -16.51 6.24 8.06
CA TYR A 69 -16.02 7.26 7.13
C TYR A 69 -16.76 8.60 7.27
N SER A 70 -18.09 8.59 7.31
CA SER A 70 -18.88 9.83 7.39
C SER A 70 -18.67 10.56 8.72
N SER A 71 -18.50 9.84 9.83
CA SER A 71 -18.21 10.46 11.13
C SER A 71 -16.87 11.22 11.14
N ARG A 72 -15.87 10.70 10.41
CA ARG A 72 -14.55 11.34 10.29
C ARG A 72 -14.56 12.42 9.22
N THR A 73 -15.05 12.15 8.03
CA THR A 73 -14.91 13.06 6.88
C THR A 73 -16.01 14.11 6.79
N LYS A 74 -17.17 13.87 7.43
CA LYS A 74 -18.43 14.61 7.21
C LYS A 74 -18.97 14.50 5.77
N LEU A 75 -18.40 13.59 4.97
CA LEU A 75 -18.90 13.22 3.65
C LEU A 75 -19.84 12.02 3.79
N TYR A 76 -21.09 12.20 3.36
CA TYR A 76 -22.10 11.16 3.32
C TYR A 76 -22.26 10.70 1.87
N ASP A 77 -21.67 9.54 1.55
CA ASP A 77 -21.69 8.98 0.21
C ASP A 77 -21.92 7.46 0.27
N VAL A 78 -22.97 7.00 -0.41
CA VAL A 78 -23.37 5.59 -0.44
C VAL A 78 -22.33 4.68 -1.10
N ARG A 79 -21.42 5.26 -1.90
CA ARG A 79 -20.40 4.56 -2.70
C ARG A 79 -19.18 4.12 -1.90
N TYR A 80 -19.04 4.48 -0.62
CA TYR A 80 -17.96 3.95 0.21
C TYR A 80 -17.96 2.42 0.19
N ILE A 81 -16.79 1.84 -0.06
CA ILE A 81 -16.57 0.40 -0.11
C ILE A 81 -16.24 -0.11 1.30
N PRO A 82 -17.04 -1.01 1.89
CA PRO A 82 -16.69 -1.67 3.15
C PRO A 82 -15.33 -2.38 3.03
N GLU A 83 -14.40 -2.15 3.97
CA GLU A 83 -13.04 -2.72 3.89
C GLU A 83 -13.05 -4.26 3.93
N ASP A 84 -13.98 -4.84 4.70
CA ASP A 84 -14.17 -6.29 4.76
C ASP A 84 -14.61 -6.87 3.41
N LEU A 85 -15.51 -6.18 2.71
CA LEU A 85 -15.99 -6.58 1.39
C LEU A 85 -14.92 -6.35 0.30
N HIS A 86 -14.18 -5.26 0.40
CA HIS A 86 -13.08 -4.96 -0.52
C HIS A 86 -12.07 -6.11 -0.55
N ILE A 87 -11.53 -6.49 0.61
CA ILE A 87 -10.47 -7.50 0.69
C ILE A 87 -10.99 -8.89 0.35
N ALA A 88 -12.23 -9.21 0.77
CA ALA A 88 -12.81 -10.54 0.58
C ALA A 88 -13.36 -10.78 -0.83
N LYS A 89 -13.69 -9.73 -1.61
CA LYS A 89 -14.31 -9.89 -2.92
C LYS A 89 -13.65 -9.05 -4.01
N ILE A 90 -13.57 -7.73 -3.85
CA ILE A 90 -13.11 -6.83 -4.92
C ILE A 90 -11.61 -7.02 -5.23
N ASP A 91 -10.74 -6.99 -4.21
CA ASP A 91 -9.30 -7.20 -4.37
C ASP A 91 -8.99 -8.60 -4.95
N LYS A 92 -9.72 -9.63 -4.49
CA LYS A 92 -9.60 -11.00 -5.02
C LYS A 92 -10.05 -11.11 -6.48
N TYR A 93 -11.06 -10.35 -6.87
CA TYR A 93 -11.57 -10.35 -8.24
C TYR A 93 -10.55 -9.76 -9.21
N TYR A 94 -9.92 -8.64 -8.81
CA TYR A 94 -9.00 -7.91 -9.69
C TYR A 94 -7.57 -8.45 -9.67
N ASN A 95 -7.13 -9.13 -8.61
CA ASN A 95 -5.74 -9.52 -8.44
C ASN A 95 -5.56 -11.04 -8.30
N ASP A 96 -4.68 -11.62 -9.11
CA ASP A 96 -4.27 -13.01 -8.95
C ASP A 96 -3.33 -13.18 -7.74
N LYS A 97 -3.93 -13.52 -6.61
CA LYS A 97 -3.19 -13.71 -5.34
C LYS A 97 -2.13 -14.81 -5.42
N SER A 98 -2.26 -15.78 -6.32
CA SER A 98 -1.28 -16.86 -6.46
C SER A 98 0.04 -16.36 -7.03
N LEU A 99 0.00 -15.34 -7.89
CA LEU A 99 1.18 -14.73 -8.50
C LEU A 99 1.79 -13.61 -7.63
N SER A 100 0.99 -13.03 -6.72
CA SER A 100 1.38 -11.81 -5.99
C SER A 100 2.74 -11.90 -5.28
N ARG A 101 3.06 -13.02 -4.63
CA ARG A 101 4.31 -13.16 -3.86
C ARG A 101 5.57 -13.10 -4.72
N GLY A 102 5.55 -13.71 -5.90
CA GLY A 102 6.72 -13.70 -6.79
C GLY A 102 6.90 -12.37 -7.52
N VAL A 103 5.78 -11.70 -7.84
CA VAL A 103 5.82 -10.39 -8.53
C VAL A 103 6.15 -9.26 -7.55
N ASP A 104 5.72 -9.36 -6.30
CA ASP A 104 6.05 -8.40 -5.23
C ASP A 104 7.44 -8.63 -4.58
N ASP A 105 8.24 -9.56 -5.10
CA ASP A 105 9.60 -9.75 -4.62
C ASP A 105 10.50 -8.59 -5.09
N LYS A 106 10.89 -7.75 -4.13
CA LYS A 106 11.72 -6.55 -4.33
C LYS A 106 13.08 -6.85 -4.95
N ASN A 107 13.59 -8.08 -4.80
CA ASN A 107 14.83 -8.49 -5.44
C ASN A 107 14.78 -8.37 -6.97
N TYR A 108 13.60 -8.59 -7.56
CA TYR A 108 13.42 -8.66 -9.01
C TYR A 108 12.86 -7.36 -9.63
N TYR A 109 12.60 -6.32 -8.85
CA TYR A 109 12.05 -5.06 -9.38
C TYR A 109 12.95 -4.40 -10.44
N SER A 110 14.27 -4.60 -10.38
CA SER A 110 15.18 -4.13 -11.43
C SER A 110 14.94 -4.83 -12.78
N LEU A 111 14.52 -6.10 -12.76
CA LEU A 111 14.16 -6.86 -13.95
C LEU A 111 12.75 -6.51 -14.44
N TRP A 112 11.79 -6.35 -13.52
CA TRP A 112 10.41 -6.02 -13.86
C TRP A 112 10.26 -4.61 -14.44
N PHE A 113 11.04 -3.66 -13.93
CA PHE A 113 10.82 -2.23 -14.20
C PHE A 113 12.08 -1.49 -14.66
N PRO A 114 12.89 -1.98 -15.62
CA PRO A 114 14.25 -1.48 -15.86
C PRO A 114 14.39 0.05 -16.04
N ASN A 115 13.32 0.72 -16.49
CA ASN A 115 13.32 2.17 -16.77
C ASN A 115 12.85 3.05 -15.59
N ILE A 116 12.51 2.47 -14.44
CA ILE A 116 12.09 3.21 -13.24
C ILE A 116 13.24 3.20 -12.23
N LYS A 117 13.51 4.34 -11.59
CA LYS A 117 14.49 4.40 -10.49
C LYS A 117 13.95 3.64 -9.26
N LYS A 118 14.84 2.98 -8.52
CA LYS A 118 14.59 2.33 -7.22
C LYS A 118 15.71 2.72 -6.26
N PRO A 119 15.56 2.47 -4.94
CA PRO A 119 16.70 2.50 -4.04
C PRO A 119 17.79 1.55 -4.55
N ARG A 120 19.04 2.03 -4.54
CA ARG A 120 20.19 1.22 -4.99
C ARG A 120 20.35 0.01 -4.09
N ILE A 121 20.45 -1.15 -4.71
CA ILE A 121 20.62 -2.43 -4.01
C ILE A 121 22.11 -2.72 -3.91
N VAL A 122 22.59 -2.91 -2.69
CA VAL A 122 23.97 -3.30 -2.41
C VAL A 122 24.10 -4.82 -2.43
N VAL A 123 23.19 -5.52 -1.76
CA VAL A 123 23.13 -6.98 -1.71
C VAL A 123 21.67 -7.44 -1.78
N ARG A 124 21.44 -8.53 -2.50
CA ARG A 124 20.21 -9.31 -2.49
C ARG A 124 20.47 -10.63 -1.79
N LYS A 125 19.48 -11.11 -1.03
CA LYS A 125 19.41 -12.49 -0.58
C LYS A 125 18.20 -13.13 -1.22
N ILE A 126 18.45 -14.19 -1.98
CA ILE A 126 17.44 -14.93 -2.74
C ILE A 126 17.66 -16.40 -2.46
N ASN A 127 16.72 -17.03 -1.74
CA ASN A 127 16.74 -18.44 -1.39
C ASN A 127 18.07 -18.88 -0.77
N GLY A 128 18.58 -18.06 0.16
CA GLY A 128 19.85 -18.30 0.87
C GLY A 128 21.13 -17.99 0.08
N LEU A 129 21.03 -17.58 -1.19
CA LEU A 129 22.16 -17.13 -2.01
C LEU A 129 22.24 -15.60 -2.03
N TYR A 130 23.46 -15.08 -2.17
CA TYR A 130 23.73 -13.63 -2.14
C TYR A 130 24.14 -13.13 -3.51
N TYR A 131 23.66 -11.95 -3.88
CA TYR A 131 23.97 -11.34 -5.16
C TYR A 131 24.23 -9.84 -5.02
N ASP A 132 25.09 -9.30 -5.87
CA ASP A 132 25.26 -7.85 -6.04
C ASP A 132 24.08 -7.22 -6.79
N GLU A 133 24.20 -5.93 -7.13
CA GLU A 133 23.22 -5.18 -7.92
C GLU A 133 22.91 -5.82 -9.29
N GLY A 134 23.91 -6.42 -9.94
CA GLY A 134 23.87 -6.99 -11.27
C GLY A 134 23.52 -8.48 -11.33
N PHE A 135 23.14 -9.10 -10.21
CA PHE A 135 22.91 -10.54 -10.09
C PHE A 135 24.19 -11.40 -10.23
N THR A 136 25.36 -10.84 -9.92
CA THR A 136 26.59 -11.63 -9.73
C THR A 136 26.53 -12.30 -8.37
N LEU A 137 26.81 -13.61 -8.32
CA LEU A 137 26.83 -14.38 -7.07
C LEU A 137 27.97 -13.90 -6.17
N LEU A 138 27.69 -13.78 -4.87
CA LEU A 138 28.64 -13.37 -3.84
C LEU A 138 28.77 -14.45 -2.76
N ASP A 139 29.98 -14.58 -2.20
CA ASP A 139 30.18 -15.25 -0.91
C ASP A 139 29.94 -14.30 0.28
N GLN A 140 29.97 -14.83 1.51
CA GLN A 140 29.72 -14.03 2.71
C GLN A 140 30.79 -12.95 2.96
N VAL A 141 32.05 -13.20 2.57
CA VAL A 141 33.15 -12.24 2.75
C VAL A 141 32.94 -11.05 1.80
N GLU A 142 32.54 -11.33 0.56
CA GLU A 142 32.20 -10.29 -0.43
C GLU A 142 30.99 -9.47 0.00
N VAL A 143 29.94 -10.12 0.54
CA VAL A 143 28.76 -9.44 1.10
C VAL A 143 29.16 -8.45 2.21
N ILE A 144 29.98 -8.89 3.16
CA ILE A 144 30.44 -8.05 4.26
C ILE A 144 31.26 -6.88 3.72
N ALA A 145 32.20 -7.15 2.82
CA ALA A 145 33.07 -6.13 2.24
C ALA A 145 32.28 -5.05 1.48
N LEU A 146 31.28 -5.45 0.68
CA LEU A 146 30.40 -4.51 -0.02
C LEU A 146 29.60 -3.65 0.96
N CYS A 147 28.98 -4.25 1.97
CA CYS A 147 28.18 -3.52 2.96
C CYS A 147 29.04 -2.55 3.78
N GLN A 148 30.24 -2.94 4.15
CA GLN A 148 31.20 -2.08 4.87
C GLN A 148 31.66 -0.87 4.06
N GLY A 149 31.45 -0.84 2.74
CA GLY A 149 31.65 0.34 1.90
C GLY A 149 30.73 1.52 2.27
N TYR A 150 29.65 1.28 3.01
CA TYR A 150 28.65 2.27 3.37
C TYR A 150 28.69 2.63 4.85
N GLU A 151 28.26 3.85 5.18
CA GLU A 151 28.15 4.32 6.57
C GLU A 151 26.85 3.80 7.22
N GLU A 152 25.77 3.77 6.44
CA GLU A 152 24.48 3.27 6.88
C GLU A 152 23.76 2.56 5.72
N LEU A 153 23.07 1.47 6.05
CA LEU A 153 22.28 0.65 5.14
C LEU A 153 20.92 0.37 5.75
N ILE A 154 19.93 0.15 4.88
CA ILE A 154 18.62 -0.35 5.25
C ILE A 154 18.47 -1.79 4.74
N VAL A 155 18.10 -2.70 5.64
CA VAL A 155 17.81 -4.09 5.34
C VAL A 155 16.32 -4.32 5.46
N LYS A 156 15.71 -4.92 4.44
CA LYS A 156 14.27 -5.11 4.35
C LYS A 156 13.96 -6.52 3.85
N PRO A 157 12.88 -7.17 4.31
CA PRO A 157 12.41 -8.39 3.69
C PRO A 157 12.01 -8.08 2.24
N ALA A 158 12.38 -8.97 1.32
CA ALA A 158 12.12 -8.76 -0.09
C ALA A 158 10.66 -9.08 -0.45
N ILE A 159 10.03 -10.00 0.29
CA ILE A 159 8.67 -10.51 0.05
C ILE A 159 7.78 -10.24 1.27
N GLY A 160 6.57 -9.74 1.03
CA GLY A 160 5.46 -9.84 1.99
C GLY A 160 5.55 -8.96 3.25
N SER A 161 6.50 -8.03 3.33
CA SER A 161 6.60 -7.07 4.43
C SER A 161 5.67 -5.87 4.23
N GLY A 162 4.38 -6.03 4.53
CA GLY A 162 3.49 -4.88 4.67
C GLY A 162 3.87 -4.05 5.91
N ASN A 163 3.67 -2.73 5.85
CA ASN A 163 3.78 -1.81 7.00
C ASN A 163 5.20 -1.67 7.60
N GLY A 164 6.26 -1.91 6.83
CA GLY A 164 7.65 -1.71 7.31
C GLY A 164 8.08 -2.66 8.44
N GLN A 165 7.43 -3.82 8.56
CA GLN A 165 7.85 -4.87 9.49
C GLN A 165 9.14 -5.54 8.98
N GLY A 166 10.06 -5.84 9.89
CA GLY A 166 11.34 -6.48 9.56
C GLY A 166 12.37 -5.55 8.92
N ILE A 167 12.14 -4.23 8.96
CA ILE A 167 13.15 -3.26 8.50
C ILE A 167 14.18 -3.07 9.60
N ASP A 168 15.44 -3.32 9.27
CA ASP A 168 16.60 -3.02 10.10
C ASP A 168 17.44 -1.90 9.47
N PHE A 169 18.07 -1.11 10.32
CA PHE A 169 19.06 -0.12 9.91
C PHE A 169 20.40 -0.51 10.51
N TRP A 170 21.38 -0.74 9.65
CA TRP A 170 22.75 -1.05 10.06
C TRP A 170 23.64 0.16 9.83
N LYS A 171 24.36 0.56 10.86
CA LYS A 171 25.43 1.56 10.81
C LYS A 171 26.78 0.89 10.92
N ARG A 172 27.77 1.37 10.18
CA ARG A 172 29.15 0.87 10.24
C ARG A 172 29.71 0.84 11.66
N SER A 173 29.35 1.82 12.49
CA SER A 173 29.75 1.89 13.90
C SER A 173 29.27 0.72 14.76
N GLN A 174 28.24 -0.02 14.33
CA GLN A 174 27.75 -1.22 15.02
C GLN A 174 28.64 -2.45 14.74
N GLY A 175 29.53 -2.37 13.75
CA GLY A 175 30.50 -3.40 13.42
C GLY A 175 29.94 -4.58 12.62
N THR A 176 30.85 -5.49 12.27
CA THR A 176 30.58 -6.65 11.41
C THR A 176 29.62 -7.66 12.03
N SER A 177 29.75 -7.94 13.33
CA SER A 177 28.92 -8.97 13.97
C SER A 177 27.43 -8.65 13.92
N GLU A 178 27.06 -7.37 14.02
CA GLU A 178 25.65 -6.96 13.86
C GLU A 178 25.18 -7.06 12.41
N LEU A 179 26.05 -6.74 11.45
CA LEU A 179 25.75 -6.92 10.02
C LEU A 179 25.48 -8.38 9.69
N GLU A 180 26.34 -9.29 10.18
CA GLU A 180 26.20 -10.74 10.00
C GLU A 180 24.89 -11.22 10.60
N ARG A 181 24.56 -10.78 11.82
CA ARG A 181 23.30 -11.12 12.50
C ARG A 181 22.08 -10.72 11.66
N ILE A 182 22.07 -9.50 11.11
CA ILE A 182 20.95 -8.98 10.33
C ILE A 182 20.80 -9.74 8.99
N ILE A 183 21.91 -10.03 8.30
CA ILE A 183 21.86 -10.60 6.93
C ILE A 183 21.78 -12.14 6.93
N PHE A 184 22.49 -12.81 7.84
CA PHE A 184 22.74 -14.25 7.76
C PHE A 184 21.88 -15.11 8.69
N ASP A 185 21.41 -14.60 9.83
CA ASP A 185 20.70 -15.43 10.82
C ASP A 185 19.27 -15.80 10.40
N GLY A 186 18.68 -15.09 9.44
CA GLY A 186 17.35 -15.37 8.90
C GLY A 186 17.35 -16.34 7.71
N VAL A 187 16.20 -16.97 7.42
CA VAL A 187 15.97 -17.72 6.17
C VAL A 187 15.23 -16.91 5.11
N ASP A 188 14.74 -15.72 5.47
CA ASP A 188 13.92 -14.90 4.59
C ASP A 188 14.75 -14.22 3.50
N ASP A 189 14.13 -14.05 2.34
CA ASP A 189 14.65 -13.22 1.25
C ASP A 189 14.70 -11.76 1.71
N LEU A 190 15.80 -11.07 1.44
CA LEU A 190 16.00 -9.67 1.84
C LEU A 190 16.71 -8.85 0.77
N THR A 191 16.55 -7.55 0.87
CA THR A 191 17.30 -6.55 0.12
C THR A 191 18.07 -5.67 1.09
N VAL A 192 19.37 -5.49 0.86
CA VAL A 192 20.21 -4.48 1.50
C VAL A 192 20.33 -3.32 0.54
N GLN A 193 19.91 -2.13 0.97
CA GLN A 193 19.83 -0.94 0.12
C GLN A 193 20.57 0.23 0.75
N GLU A 194 21.00 1.16 -0.10
CA GLU A 194 21.42 2.50 0.34
C GLU A 194 20.25 3.25 1.01
N ILE A 195 20.57 4.15 1.93
CA ILE A 195 19.59 5.10 2.46
C ILE A 195 19.22 6.09 1.35
N LEU A 196 17.94 6.10 0.97
CA LEU A 196 17.42 7.05 0.00
C LEU A 196 17.38 8.45 0.63
N GLU A 197 17.92 9.45 -0.08
CA GLU A 197 17.71 10.86 0.23
C GLU A 197 16.52 11.36 -0.59
N GLN A 198 15.51 11.94 0.08
CA GLN A 198 14.27 12.36 -0.55
C GLN A 198 14.29 13.85 -0.90
N HIS A 199 13.36 14.26 -1.77
CA HIS A 199 13.18 15.63 -2.20
C HIS A 199 12.85 16.58 -1.03
N GLU A 200 13.34 17.83 -1.07
CA GLU A 200 13.16 18.82 0.00
C GLU A 200 11.69 19.06 0.38
N GLU A 201 10.77 19.05 -0.59
CA GLU A 201 9.32 19.20 -0.34
C GLU A 201 8.75 18.05 0.52
N LEU A 202 9.29 16.84 0.39
CA LEU A 202 8.91 15.70 1.23
C LEU A 202 9.57 15.81 2.61
N GLU A 203 10.82 16.27 2.69
CA GLU A 203 11.52 16.48 3.97
C GLU A 203 10.82 17.52 4.85
N LYS A 204 10.25 18.57 4.25
CA LYS A 204 9.43 19.58 4.97
C LYS A 204 8.26 18.95 5.72
N VAL A 205 7.68 17.87 5.19
CA VAL A 205 6.60 17.13 5.84
C VAL A 205 7.16 16.34 7.02
N HIS A 206 8.16 15.51 6.74
CA HIS A 206 8.83 14.69 7.75
C HIS A 206 10.22 14.23 7.28
N HIS A 207 11.29 14.80 7.85
CA HIS A 207 12.66 14.50 7.43
C HIS A 207 13.21 13.16 7.96
N ASN A 208 12.67 12.63 9.07
CA ASN A 208 13.20 11.43 9.72
C ASN A 208 12.83 10.12 9.01
N SER A 209 11.79 10.10 8.17
CA SER A 209 11.39 8.93 7.38
C SER A 209 11.31 9.26 5.90
N ILE A 210 11.43 8.25 5.05
CA ILE A 210 10.97 8.36 3.67
C ILE A 210 9.46 8.56 3.68
N ASN A 211 9.01 9.66 3.08
CA ASN A 211 7.61 9.90 2.82
C ASN A 211 7.22 9.20 1.51
N THR A 212 6.12 8.46 1.55
CA THR A 212 5.70 7.61 0.43
C THR A 212 4.42 8.12 -0.19
N ILE A 213 4.44 8.34 -1.49
CA ILE A 213 3.31 8.70 -2.34
C ILE A 213 2.65 7.39 -2.77
N ARG A 214 1.59 7.00 -2.05
CA ARG A 214 0.79 5.82 -2.34
C ARG A 214 -0.32 6.15 -3.33
N ILE A 215 -0.29 5.53 -4.50
CA ILE A 215 -1.25 5.74 -5.57
C ILE A 215 -1.89 4.41 -5.94
N MET A 216 -3.22 4.34 -5.84
CA MET A 216 -3.97 3.18 -6.29
C MET A 216 -4.41 3.38 -7.75
N SER A 217 -4.12 2.38 -8.59
CA SER A 217 -4.55 2.33 -9.98
C SER A 217 -5.43 1.11 -10.24
N LEU A 218 -6.42 1.28 -11.14
CA LEU A 218 -7.37 0.26 -11.57
C LEU A 218 -7.28 0.09 -13.09
N LEU A 219 -7.04 -1.14 -13.55
CA LEU A 219 -7.17 -1.55 -14.94
C LEU A 219 -8.60 -2.06 -15.19
N LEU A 220 -9.43 -1.18 -15.75
CA LEU A 220 -10.84 -1.42 -16.05
C LEU A 220 -11.04 -1.44 -17.56
N GLY A 221 -11.56 -2.55 -18.09
CA GLY A 221 -11.49 -2.82 -19.53
C GLY A 221 -10.04 -2.79 -20.02
N GLU A 222 -9.76 -1.90 -20.98
CA GLU A 222 -8.43 -1.71 -21.58
C GLU A 222 -7.74 -0.42 -21.12
N LYS A 223 -8.22 0.19 -20.02
CA LYS A 223 -7.74 1.49 -19.55
C LYS A 223 -7.30 1.45 -18.08
N VAL A 224 -6.16 2.07 -17.81
CA VAL A 224 -5.70 2.34 -16.44
C VAL A 224 -6.29 3.65 -15.93
N HIS A 225 -6.80 3.61 -14.71
CA HIS A 225 -7.36 4.74 -13.98
C HIS A 225 -6.60 4.92 -12.67
N ILE A 226 -6.12 6.13 -12.39
CA ILE A 226 -5.71 6.48 -11.03
C ILE A 226 -6.99 6.72 -10.22
N VAL A 227 -7.24 5.89 -9.21
CA VAL A 227 -8.48 5.95 -8.43
C VAL A 227 -8.31 6.68 -7.11
N SER A 228 -7.08 6.73 -6.57
CA SER A 228 -6.81 7.44 -5.32
C SER A 228 -5.33 7.66 -5.09
N SER A 229 -4.95 8.80 -4.51
CA SER A 229 -3.57 9.14 -4.16
C SER A 229 -3.49 9.71 -2.75
N VAL A 230 -2.54 9.22 -1.95
CA VAL A 230 -2.26 9.70 -0.60
C VAL A 230 -0.76 9.79 -0.36
N LEU A 231 -0.32 10.83 0.33
CA LEU A 231 1.02 10.90 0.90
C LEU A 231 0.99 10.21 2.27
N ARG A 232 1.95 9.33 2.55
CA ARG A 232 2.20 8.67 3.83
C ARG A 232 3.47 9.22 4.45
N MET A 233 3.43 9.45 5.76
CA MET A 233 4.51 10.09 6.50
C MET A 233 4.65 9.51 7.91
N GLY A 234 5.87 9.52 8.45
CA GLY A 234 6.17 9.13 9.83
C GLY A 234 5.84 10.26 10.82
N THR A 235 5.99 10.00 12.12
CA THR A 235 5.87 11.01 13.18
C THR A 235 6.97 10.80 14.22
N GLY A 236 7.31 11.84 14.98
CA GLY A 236 8.42 11.85 15.94
C GLY A 236 9.76 11.52 15.28
N GLU A 237 10.48 10.57 15.88
CA GLU A 237 11.77 10.06 15.41
C GLU A 237 11.64 8.79 14.55
N SER A 238 10.42 8.45 14.11
CA SER A 238 10.19 7.25 13.30
C SER A 238 10.95 7.34 11.98
N ARG A 239 11.68 6.29 11.62
CA ARG A 239 12.36 6.18 10.32
C ARG A 239 11.50 5.57 9.22
N VAL A 240 10.28 5.17 9.56
CA VAL A 240 9.30 4.58 8.65
C VAL A 240 7.97 5.35 8.70
N ASP A 241 7.24 5.36 7.60
CA ASP A 241 5.96 6.05 7.43
C ASP A 241 4.74 5.14 7.72
N ASN A 242 4.94 4.09 8.50
CA ASN A 242 3.92 3.12 8.83
C ASN A 242 2.83 3.76 9.70
N LEU A 243 1.58 3.75 9.20
CA LEU A 243 0.44 4.30 9.91
C LEU A 243 0.15 3.57 11.23
N ILE A 244 0.35 2.24 11.28
CA ILE A 244 0.13 1.46 12.51
C ILE A 244 1.14 1.87 13.59
N ALA A 245 2.35 2.27 13.20
CA ALA A 245 3.40 2.75 14.09
C ALA A 245 3.25 4.23 14.47
N GLY A 246 2.12 4.87 14.14
CA GLY A 246 1.84 6.28 14.48
C GLY A 246 1.90 7.25 13.29
N GLY A 247 2.26 6.77 12.09
CA GLY A 247 2.29 7.59 10.88
C GLY A 247 0.93 8.17 10.45
N LEU A 248 0.98 9.15 9.56
CA LEU A 248 -0.19 9.85 9.04
C LEU A 248 -0.38 9.60 7.54
N ALA A 249 -1.66 9.61 7.14
CA ALA A 249 -2.25 9.66 5.80
C ALA A 249 -2.68 11.06 5.35
N CYS A 250 -2.21 11.67 4.25
CA CYS A 250 -2.83 12.89 3.68
C CYS A 250 -3.26 12.67 2.23
N GLY A 251 -4.48 13.05 1.86
CA GLY A 251 -4.96 12.95 0.48
C GLY A 251 -4.21 13.88 -0.46
N ILE A 252 -4.00 13.45 -1.70
CA ILE A 252 -3.38 14.25 -2.77
C ILE A 252 -4.47 14.61 -3.79
N LYS A 253 -4.56 15.89 -4.16
CA LYS A 253 -5.44 16.42 -5.20
C LYS A 253 -4.85 16.11 -6.59
N GLU A 254 -5.66 16.22 -7.65
CA GLU A 254 -5.23 15.89 -9.03
C GLU A 254 -3.98 16.64 -9.49
N ASN A 255 -3.82 17.88 -9.03
CA ASN A 255 -2.68 18.75 -9.33
C ASN A 255 -1.46 18.52 -8.43
N GLY A 256 -1.45 17.46 -7.61
CA GLY A 256 -0.35 17.12 -6.70
C GLY A 256 -0.35 17.87 -5.37
N GLN A 257 -1.25 18.82 -5.14
CA GLN A 257 -1.37 19.49 -3.86
C GLN A 257 -1.94 18.55 -2.80
N LEU A 258 -1.46 18.65 -1.57
CA LEU A 258 -2.05 17.95 -0.45
C LEU A 258 -3.44 18.54 -0.12
N LYS A 259 -4.26 17.70 0.50
CA LYS A 259 -5.50 18.12 1.14
C LYS A 259 -5.22 18.70 2.51
N ASP A 260 -6.19 19.43 3.02
CA ASP A 260 -6.00 20.26 4.20
C ASP A 260 -5.98 19.43 5.50
N ILE A 261 -6.46 18.17 5.44
CA ILE A 261 -6.58 17.27 6.59
C ILE A 261 -5.90 15.93 6.27
N ALA A 262 -4.99 15.55 7.16
CA ALA A 262 -4.45 14.21 7.27
C ALA A 262 -5.15 13.39 8.36
N TYR A 263 -4.98 12.08 8.31
CA TYR A 263 -5.57 11.14 9.23
C TYR A 263 -4.55 10.12 9.73
N SER A 264 -4.59 9.81 11.03
CA SER A 264 -3.89 8.64 11.57
C SER A 264 -4.59 7.33 11.21
N PHE A 265 -3.97 6.20 11.52
CA PHE A 265 -4.58 4.88 11.35
C PHE A 265 -5.97 4.75 12.01
N PHE A 266 -6.22 5.44 13.12
CA PHE A 266 -7.50 5.39 13.85
C PHE A 266 -8.53 6.41 13.35
N GLY A 267 -8.16 7.23 12.35
CA GLY A 267 -9.01 8.28 11.80
C GLY A 267 -9.08 9.54 12.65
N VAL A 268 -8.07 9.79 13.48
CA VAL A 268 -7.87 11.10 14.14
C VAL A 268 -7.40 12.09 13.09
N LYS A 269 -7.99 13.29 13.09
CA LYS A 269 -7.70 14.37 12.13
C LYS A 269 -6.49 15.19 12.55
N TYR A 270 -5.73 15.63 11.56
CA TYR A 270 -4.63 16.56 11.70
C TYR A 270 -4.68 17.56 10.54
N ASP A 271 -4.81 18.85 10.84
CA ASP A 271 -4.61 19.95 9.88
C ASP A 271 -3.13 20.32 9.73
N ARG A 272 -2.33 19.95 10.73
CA ARG A 272 -0.89 20.11 10.78
C ARG A 272 -0.22 18.81 11.21
N HIS A 273 0.92 18.50 10.60
CA HIS A 273 1.81 17.43 11.04
C HIS A 273 2.28 17.70 12.48
N PRO A 274 2.46 16.68 13.34
CA PRO A 274 2.94 16.89 14.72
C PRO A 274 4.26 17.68 14.84
N GLN A 275 5.09 17.66 13.78
CA GLN A 275 6.34 18.43 13.69
C GLN A 275 6.19 19.82 13.04
N GLY A 276 4.98 20.28 12.77
CA GLY A 276 4.73 21.69 12.44
C GLY A 276 4.27 21.97 11.00
N PHE A 277 4.43 21.02 10.08
CA PHE A 277 4.07 21.19 8.67
C PHE A 277 2.56 21.34 8.45
N VAL A 278 2.13 22.35 7.69
CA VAL A 278 0.71 22.60 7.39
C VAL A 278 0.35 21.91 6.08
N PHE A 279 -0.62 20.98 6.12
CA PHE A 279 -0.91 20.15 4.94
C PHE A 279 -1.45 20.93 3.76
N ALA A 280 -2.22 22.00 3.99
CA ALA A 280 -2.76 22.84 2.92
C ALA A 280 -1.68 23.49 2.03
N ASP A 281 -0.46 23.63 2.54
CA ASP A 281 0.67 24.25 1.82
C ASP A 281 1.52 23.21 1.04
N GLY A 282 1.24 21.91 1.23
CA GLY A 282 2.07 20.85 0.67
C GLY A 282 1.83 20.56 -0.80
N ILE A 283 2.93 20.29 -1.50
CA ILE A 283 2.95 19.84 -2.89
C ILE A 283 3.78 18.57 -2.99
N VAL A 284 3.26 17.59 -3.74
CA VAL A 284 4.01 16.37 -4.04
C VAL A 284 4.89 16.62 -5.26
N PRO A 285 6.23 16.54 -5.14
CA PRO A 285 7.13 16.72 -6.27
C PRO A 285 6.93 15.62 -7.31
N SER A 286 7.14 15.94 -8.58
CA SER A 286 7.09 15.00 -9.72
C SER A 286 5.82 14.14 -9.81
N PHE A 287 4.70 14.62 -9.27
CA PHE A 287 3.45 13.84 -9.16
C PHE A 287 2.89 13.40 -10.53
N ASP A 288 2.90 14.29 -11.53
CA ASP A 288 2.44 13.95 -12.88
C ASP A 288 3.34 12.91 -13.56
N GLN A 289 4.65 12.95 -13.29
CA GLN A 289 5.59 11.95 -13.78
C GLN A 289 5.32 10.58 -13.13
N ILE A 290 5.05 10.54 -11.83
CA ILE A 290 4.67 9.30 -11.12
C ILE A 290 3.39 8.72 -11.72
N LYS A 291 2.34 9.54 -11.91
CA LYS A 291 1.09 9.10 -12.54
C LYS A 291 1.33 8.52 -13.93
N LYS A 292 2.16 9.17 -14.75
CA LYS A 292 2.52 8.68 -16.09
C LYS A 292 3.20 7.31 -16.03
N ILE A 293 4.20 7.15 -15.17
CA ILE A 293 4.89 5.86 -14.96
C ILE A 293 3.89 4.78 -14.57
N ILE A 294 3.00 5.05 -13.61
CA ILE A 294 1.99 4.07 -13.17
C ILE A 294 1.07 3.66 -14.31
N MET A 295 0.59 4.61 -15.12
CA MET A 295 -0.29 4.30 -16.25
C MET A 295 0.40 3.41 -17.29
N GLU A 296 1.69 3.63 -17.56
CA GLU A 296 2.47 2.85 -18.53
C GLU A 296 2.81 1.45 -18.01
N GLU A 297 3.18 1.34 -16.73
CA GLU A 297 3.66 0.07 -16.14
C GLU A 297 2.51 -0.82 -15.70
N HIS A 298 1.38 -0.25 -15.23
CA HIS A 298 0.22 -1.04 -14.82
C HIS A 298 -0.37 -1.84 -16.00
N MET A 299 -0.33 -1.30 -17.22
CA MET A 299 -0.77 -2.02 -18.43
C MET A 299 -0.02 -3.33 -18.67
N LYS A 300 1.22 -3.47 -18.16
CA LYS A 300 2.05 -4.67 -18.32
C LYS A 300 1.74 -5.74 -17.27
N LEU A 301 0.92 -5.44 -16.28
CA LEU A 301 0.63 -6.28 -15.12
C LEU A 301 -0.84 -6.70 -15.07
N ALA A 302 -1.41 -7.12 -16.20
CA ALA A 302 -2.84 -7.40 -16.33
C ALA A 302 -3.39 -8.51 -15.40
N HIS A 303 -2.53 -9.34 -14.80
CA HIS A 303 -2.89 -10.27 -13.72
C HIS A 303 -3.28 -9.56 -12.41
N PHE A 304 -2.91 -8.29 -12.27
CA PHE A 304 -3.16 -7.44 -11.11
C PHE A 304 -3.86 -6.17 -11.57
N ARG A 305 -5.17 -6.20 -11.64
CA ARG A 305 -5.97 -5.08 -12.15
C ARG A 305 -6.18 -4.00 -11.11
N LEU A 306 -5.85 -4.21 -9.84
CA LEU A 306 -5.93 -3.19 -8.81
C LEU A 306 -4.63 -3.14 -7.99
N ILE A 307 -3.80 -2.12 -8.19
CA ILE A 307 -2.47 -2.04 -7.60
C ILE A 307 -2.34 -0.77 -6.78
N SER A 308 -1.80 -0.86 -5.56
CA SER A 308 -1.33 0.31 -4.81
C SER A 308 0.19 0.43 -4.94
N TRP A 309 0.62 1.48 -5.63
CA TRP A 309 2.02 1.78 -5.91
C TRP A 309 2.56 2.75 -4.88
N ASP A 310 3.74 2.49 -4.38
CA ASP A 310 4.42 3.34 -3.40
C ASP A 310 5.67 3.93 -4.04
N PHE A 311 5.62 5.23 -4.27
CA PHE A 311 6.74 6.01 -4.78
C PHE A 311 7.29 6.93 -3.70
N SER A 312 8.54 7.34 -3.85
CA SER A 312 9.06 8.57 -3.28
C SER A 312 9.68 9.40 -4.41
N VAL A 313 10.29 10.52 -4.05
CA VAL A 313 11.04 11.36 -4.99
C VAL A 313 12.39 11.63 -4.37
N ASP A 314 13.46 11.40 -5.12
CA ASP A 314 14.82 11.66 -4.63
C ASP A 314 15.16 13.15 -4.60
N LYS A 315 16.32 13.47 -4.02
CA LYS A 315 16.84 14.84 -3.94
C LYS A 315 17.04 15.53 -5.30
N GLU A 316 17.15 14.77 -6.38
CA GLU A 316 17.22 15.29 -7.75
C GLU A 316 15.86 15.47 -8.44
N GLY A 317 14.76 15.13 -7.75
CA GLY A 317 13.41 15.25 -8.29
C GLY A 317 12.94 14.05 -9.11
N ASN A 318 13.67 12.93 -9.13
CA ASN A 318 13.25 11.74 -9.87
C ASN A 318 12.30 10.86 -9.05
N PRO A 319 11.20 10.36 -9.65
CA PRO A 319 10.38 9.30 -9.06
C PRO A 319 11.18 8.04 -8.76
N VAL A 320 11.05 7.54 -7.53
CA VAL A 320 11.69 6.31 -7.05
C VAL A 320 10.60 5.32 -6.62
N LEU A 321 10.52 4.16 -7.27
CA LEU A 321 9.61 3.09 -6.86
C LEU A 321 10.14 2.42 -5.59
N ILE A 322 9.34 2.45 -4.51
CA ILE A 322 9.66 1.88 -3.21
C ILE A 322 9.08 0.47 -3.08
N GLU A 323 7.78 0.32 -3.35
CA GLU A 323 7.09 -0.96 -3.29
C GLU A 323 5.83 -0.99 -4.17
N MET A 324 5.34 -2.21 -4.42
CA MET A 324 4.05 -2.46 -5.02
C MET A 324 3.19 -3.30 -4.09
N ASN A 325 1.94 -2.91 -3.90
CA ASN A 325 1.02 -3.63 -3.04
C ASN A 325 -0.05 -4.30 -3.92
N LEU A 326 0.13 -5.60 -4.16
CA LEU A 326 -0.73 -6.43 -5.01
C LEU A 326 -1.87 -7.12 -4.22
N ARG A 327 -2.02 -6.77 -2.93
CA ARG A 327 -3.03 -7.34 -2.02
C ARG A 327 -3.53 -6.26 -1.08
N GLU A 328 -4.83 -6.25 -0.81
CA GLU A 328 -5.56 -5.37 0.14
C GLU A 328 -5.53 -3.86 -0.16
N GLY A 329 -4.45 -3.32 -0.73
CA GLY A 329 -4.36 -1.97 -1.28
C GLY A 329 -4.51 -0.81 -0.29
N ALA A 330 -4.68 -1.10 1.01
CA ALA A 330 -4.99 -0.12 2.07
C ALA A 330 -6.23 0.75 1.77
N THR A 331 -7.30 0.15 1.21
CA THR A 331 -8.53 0.85 0.79
C THR A 331 -9.10 1.81 1.84
N ARG A 332 -9.06 1.48 3.13
CA ARG A 332 -9.55 2.38 4.17
C ARG A 332 -8.77 3.68 4.27
N LEU A 333 -7.47 3.65 4.02
CA LEU A 333 -6.63 4.83 4.02
C LEU A 333 -7.04 5.79 2.90
N HIS A 334 -7.17 5.24 1.70
CA HIS A 334 -7.60 5.98 0.51
C HIS A 334 -8.98 6.61 0.74
N GLN A 335 -9.95 5.84 1.25
CA GLN A 335 -11.30 6.35 1.41
C GLN A 335 -11.46 7.39 2.50
N LEU A 336 -10.69 7.27 3.57
CA LEU A 336 -10.69 8.25 4.64
C LEU A 336 -10.16 9.61 4.18
N ASN A 337 -9.16 9.62 3.29
CA ASN A 337 -8.55 10.84 2.76
C ASN A 337 -9.29 11.40 1.54
N ASN A 338 -9.90 10.53 0.73
CA ASN A 338 -10.36 10.90 -0.61
C ASN A 338 -11.85 10.69 -0.89
N GLY A 339 -12.61 10.10 0.04
CA GLY A 339 -14.00 9.71 -0.22
C GLY A 339 -14.09 8.34 -0.91
N PRO A 340 -15.22 7.99 -1.54
CA PRO A 340 -15.41 6.68 -2.16
C PRO A 340 -14.28 6.28 -3.12
N LEU A 341 -13.75 5.07 -2.95
CA LEU A 341 -12.50 4.65 -3.60
C LEU A 341 -12.50 4.81 -5.12
N PHE A 342 -13.59 4.42 -5.77
CA PHE A 342 -13.69 4.39 -7.24
C PHE A 342 -14.41 5.62 -7.82
N GLY A 343 -14.89 6.55 -6.98
CA GLY A 343 -15.61 7.74 -7.42
C GLY A 343 -16.73 7.43 -8.42
N ASN A 344 -16.61 7.94 -9.65
CA ASN A 344 -17.59 7.74 -10.72
C ASN A 344 -17.53 6.35 -11.36
N LEU A 345 -16.44 5.60 -11.17
CA LEU A 345 -16.30 4.21 -11.66
C LEU A 345 -16.97 3.19 -10.73
N THR A 346 -17.52 3.62 -9.59
CA THR A 346 -18.05 2.70 -8.56
C THR A 346 -19.11 1.74 -9.11
N GLU A 347 -20.10 2.23 -9.88
CA GLU A 347 -21.17 1.35 -10.38
C GLU A 347 -20.66 0.32 -11.39
N GLU A 348 -19.72 0.71 -12.26
CA GLU A 348 -19.08 -0.18 -13.23
C GLU A 348 -18.27 -1.28 -12.50
N VAL A 349 -17.46 -0.89 -11.52
CA VAL A 349 -16.69 -1.84 -10.69
C VAL A 349 -17.61 -2.81 -9.96
N LEU A 350 -18.67 -2.32 -9.31
CA LEU A 350 -19.60 -3.17 -8.58
C LEU A 350 -20.37 -4.10 -9.52
N SER A 351 -20.76 -3.63 -10.71
CA SER A 351 -21.40 -4.47 -11.72
C SER A 351 -20.47 -5.58 -12.20
N GLU A 352 -19.21 -5.25 -12.48
CA GLU A 352 -18.21 -6.22 -12.95
C GLU A 352 -17.95 -7.32 -11.91
N VAL A 353 -17.88 -6.95 -10.64
CA VAL A 353 -17.55 -7.87 -9.54
C VAL A 353 -18.74 -8.71 -9.09
N PHE A 354 -19.96 -8.14 -9.04
CA PHE A 354 -21.09 -8.76 -8.34
C PHE A 354 -22.28 -9.19 -9.21
N LEU A 355 -22.37 -8.74 -10.47
CA LEU A 355 -23.51 -9.03 -11.36
C LEU A 355 -23.20 -10.01 -12.50
N LYS A 356 -22.00 -10.60 -12.53
CA LYS A 356 -21.59 -11.58 -13.55
C LYS A 356 -22.11 -12.99 -13.29
#